data_AF-A0A149U427-F1
#
_entry.id   AF-A0A149U427-F1
#
_cell.length_a   1.000
_cell.length_b   1.000
_cell.length_c   1.000
_cell.angle_alpha   90.00
_cell.angle_beta   90.00
_cell.angle_gamma   90.00
#
_symmetry.space_group_name_H-M   'P 1'
#
loop_
_entity.id
_entity.type
_entity.pdbx_description
1 polymer ?
#
loop_
_entity_poly.entity_id
_entity_poly.type
_entity_poly.pdbx_seq_one_letter_code
_entity_poly.pdbx_strand_id
1 'polypeptide(L)' 'MGTQLGVSRQTINAIEAGRYDPSLPLAFRFARFFGTSIEALFDYDGEDA' A
#
# COMPACT_ATOMS: atom_id res chain seq x y z
N MET A 1 5.89 -10.17 5.80
CA MET A 1 5.26 -9.02 5.13
C MET A 1 3.80 -9.27 4.75
N GLY A 2 3.47 -10.08 3.73
CA GLY A 2 2.07 -10.27 3.27
C GLY A 2 1.11 -10.76 4.37
N THR A 3 1.50 -11.78 5.12
CA THR A 3 0.71 -12.31 6.25
C THR A 3 0.51 -11.31 7.38
N GLN A 4 1.42 -10.35 7.57
CA GLN A 4 1.32 -9.29 8.60
C GLN A 4 0.38 -8.17 8.17
N LEU A 5 0.21 -7.96 6.86
CA LEU A 5 -0.69 -6.95 6.29
C LEU A 5 -2.05 -7.52 5.87
N GLY A 6 -2.22 -8.85 5.98
CA GLY A 6 -3.42 -9.57 5.57
C GLY A 6 -3.60 -9.63 4.06
N VAL A 7 -2.50 -9.60 3.30
CA VAL A 7 -2.49 -9.66 1.83
C VAL A 7 -1.54 -10.73 1.32
N SER A 8 -1.81 -11.24 0.13
CA SER A 8 -0.94 -12.24 -0.49
C SER A 8 0.43 -11.66 -0.88
N ARG A 9 1.43 -12.52 -1.06
CA ARG A 9 2.73 -12.11 -1.62
C ARG A 9 2.59 -11.52 -3.03
N GLN A 10 1.63 -12.02 -3.80
CA GLN A 10 1.31 -11.49 -5.13
C GLN A 10 0.77 -10.07 -5.06
N THR A 11 -0.06 -9.76 -4.06
CA THR A 11 -0.59 -8.41 -3.82
C THR A 11 0.55 -7.43 -3.51
N ILE A 12 1.51 -7.84 -2.67
CA ILE A 12 2.70 -7.02 -2.40
C ILE A 12 3.49 -6.78 -3.69
N ASN A 13 3.79 -7.83 -4.45
CA ASN A 13 4.55 -7.68 -5.70
C ASN A 13 3.83 -6.77 -6.71
N ALA A 14 2.50 -6.80 -6.76
CA ALA A 14 1.72 -5.93 -7.64
C ALA A 14 1.79 -4.46 -7.22
N ILE A 15 1.74 -4.19 -5.90
CA ILE A 15 1.91 -2.84 -5.33
C ILE A 15 3.32 -2.32 -5.62
N GLU A 16 4.35 -3.10 -5.33
CA GLU A 16 5.75 -2.72 -5.55
C GLU A 16 6.08 -2.50 -7.03
N ALA A 17 5.38 -3.20 -7.93
CA ALA A 17 5.51 -3.01 -9.37
C ALA A 17 4.68 -1.82 -9.91
N GLY A 18 3.96 -1.07 -9.06
CA GLY A 18 3.07 0.02 -9.47
C GLY A 18 1.86 -0.44 -10.27
N ARG A 19 1.51 -1.72 -10.20
CA ARG A 19 0.41 -2.34 -10.97
C ARG A 19 -0.90 -2.43 -10.20
N TYR A 20 -0.89 -2.04 -8.93
CA TYR A 20 -2.06 -2.11 -8.05
C TYR A 20 -1.99 -1.00 -7.01
N ASP A 21 -2.97 -0.11 -7.04
CA ASP A 21 -3.16 0.85 -5.97
C ASP A 21 -3.83 0.19 -4.76
N PRO A 22 -3.19 0.24 -3.59
CA PRO A 22 -3.80 -0.28 -2.38
C PRO A 22 -5.01 0.58 -1.99
N SER A 23 -6.12 -0.08 -1.64
CA SER A 23 -7.23 0.61 -0.97
C SER A 23 -6.75 1.40 0.26
N LEU A 24 -7.44 2.49 0.61
CA LEU A 24 -7.13 3.32 1.78
C LEU A 24 -6.88 2.49 3.07
N PRO A 25 -7.73 1.52 3.47
CA PRO A 25 -7.47 0.70 4.66
C PRO A 25 -6.18 -0.11 4.58
N LEU A 26 -5.78 -0.57 3.39
CA LEU A 26 -4.54 -1.30 3.18
C LEU A 26 -3.34 -0.36 3.27
N ALA A 27 -3.41 0.83 2.67
CA ALA A 27 -2.39 1.87 2.80
C ALA A 27 -2.14 2.25 4.28
N PHE A 28 -3.19 2.41 5.09
CA PHE A 28 -3.06 2.64 6.54
C PHE A 28 -2.36 1.48 7.27
N ARG A 29 -2.59 0.22 6.88
CA ARG A 29 -1.86 -0.92 7.46
C ARG A 29 -0.38 -0.87 7.12
N PHE A 30 -0.03 -0.52 5.89
CA PHE A 30 1.35 -0.34 5.46
C PHE A 30 2.03 0.78 6.26
N ALA A 31 1.41 1.95 6.37
CA ALA A 31 1.91 3.08 7.17
C ALA A 31 2.19 2.68 8.62
N ARG A 32 1.22 2.01 9.28
CA ARG A 32 1.40 1.49 10.65
C ARG A 32 2.50 0.45 10.75
N PHE A 33 2.62 -0.43 9.76
CA PHE A 33 3.63 -1.50 9.74
C PHE A 33 5.05 -0.94 9.65
N PHE A 34 5.26 0.10 8.84
CA PHE A 34 6.55 0.76 8.67
C PHE A 34 6.80 1.89 9.68
N GLY A 35 5.81 2.25 10.49
CA GLY A 35 5.93 3.34 11.47
C GLY A 35 6.09 4.72 10.81
N THR A 36 5.52 4.92 9.63
CA THR A 36 5.59 6.17 8.87
C THR A 36 4.19 6.62 8.43
N SER A 37 4.08 7.77 7.78
CA SER A 37 2.81 8.27 7.23
C SER A 37 2.47 7.63 5.88
N ILE A 38 1.22 7.73 5.43
CA ILE A 38 0.79 7.18 4.13
C ILE A 38 1.48 7.92 2.99
N GLU A 39 1.58 9.23 3.13
CA GLU A 39 2.18 10.17 2.17
C GLU A 39 3.68 9.91 1.98
N ALA A 40 4.34 9.28 2.95
CA ALA A 40 5.73 8.86 2.84
C ALA A 40 5.91 7.51 2.11
N LEU A 41 4.82 6.77 1.89
CA LEU A 41 4.83 5.44 1.25
C LEU A 41 4.16 5.41 -0.12
N PHE A 42 3.16 6.27 -0.33
CA PHE A 42 2.33 6.28 -1.52
C PHE A 42 2.16 7.72 -2.01
N ASP A 43 2.48 7.95 -3.28
CA ASP A 43 2.13 9.17 -3.99
C ASP A 43 0.71 9.04 -4.53
N TYR A 44 -0.19 9.90 -4.07
CA TYR A 44 -1.55 10.00 -4.60
C TYR A 44 -1.61 11.21 -5.53
N ASP A 45 -1.46 10.97 -6.83
CA ASP A 45 -1.48 12.05 -7.85
C ASP A 45 -2.89 12.59 -8.14
N GLY A 46 -3.93 12.04 -7.51
CA GLY A 46 -5.28 12.60 -7.53
C GLY A 46 -5.94 12.74 -8.91
N GLU A 47 -5.42 12.06 -9.95
CA GLU A 47 -5.93 12.14 -11.33
C GLU A 47 -7.11 11.21 -11.65
N ASP A 48 -7.80 10.67 -10.64
CA ASP A 48 -9.08 9.97 -10.83
C ASP A 48 -10.20 10.73 -10.11
N ALA A 49 -10.74 11.74 -10.79
CA ALA A 49 -12.05 12.35 -10.52
C ALA A 49 -12.93 12.30 -11.78
#